data_AF-A0AAU9WB78-F1
#
_entry.id   AF-A0AAU9WB78-F1
#
_cell.length_a   1.000
_cell.length_b   1.000
_cell.length_c   1.000
_cell.angle_alpha   90.00
_cell.angle_beta   90.00
_cell.angle_gamma   90.00
#
_symmetry.space_group_name_H-M   'P 1'
#
loop_
_entity.id
_entity.type
_entity.pdbx_description
1 polymer ?
#
loop_
_entity_poly.entity_id
_entity_poly.type
_entity_poly.pdbx_seq_one_letter_code
_entity_poly.pdbx_strand_id
1 'polypeptide(L)'
;MAAASEFPTELATRPLGLTALMGLDINQKPLHKAIWESFSVNRHPERVPLSFRLLPIDHEFPKAKSKRSTYEWYIPKGILKTKWMHKHLYLSPAVVVMF
;
A
#
# COMPACT_ATOMS: atom_id res chain seq x y z
N MET A 1 -11.81 -8.71 -30.44
CA MET A 1 -11.18 -7.37 -30.39
C MET A 1 -9.99 -7.46 -29.46
N ALA A 2 -8.79 -7.29 -30.01
CA ALA A 2 -7.54 -7.46 -29.28
C ALA A 2 -7.47 -6.50 -28.09
N ALA A 3 -7.21 -7.04 -26.90
CA ALA A 3 -6.94 -6.25 -25.69
C ALA A 3 -5.61 -5.52 -25.86
N ALA A 4 -5.63 -4.43 -26.63
CA ALA A 4 -4.53 -3.52 -26.75
C ALA A 4 -4.33 -2.83 -25.38
N SER A 5 -3.30 -3.27 -24.65
CA SER A 5 -2.33 -2.38 -24.03
C SER A 5 -2.81 -1.26 -23.09
N GLU A 6 -3.79 -1.48 -22.21
CA GLU A 6 -3.96 -0.59 -21.06
C GLU A 6 -3.01 -1.04 -19.94
N PHE A 7 -1.89 -0.32 -19.85
CA PHE A 7 -0.98 -0.45 -18.71
C PHE A 7 -1.67 0.11 -17.46
N PRO A 8 -1.56 -0.58 -16.30
CA PRO A 8 -2.05 -0.03 -15.04
C PRO A 8 -1.46 1.37 -14.80
N THR A 9 -2.31 2.30 -14.35
CA THR A 9 -1.91 3.69 -14.06
C THR A 9 -0.84 3.73 -12.97
N GLU A 10 -0.74 2.68 -12.15
CA GLU A 10 0.33 2.49 -11.19
C GLU A 10 1.74 2.41 -11.83
N LEU A 11 1.87 2.04 -13.12
CA LEU A 11 3.15 2.05 -13.84
C LEU A 11 3.59 3.45 -14.26
N ALA A 12 2.64 4.37 -14.44
CA ALA A 12 2.91 5.74 -14.86
C ALA A 12 3.29 6.64 -13.67
N THR A 13 3.10 6.16 -12.44
CA THR A 13 3.35 6.94 -11.22
C THR A 13 4.62 6.49 -10.50
N ARG A 14 5.28 7.41 -9.79
CA ARG A 14 6.44 7.08 -8.97
C ARG A 14 5.95 6.25 -7.77
N PRO A 15 6.40 4.99 -7.60
CA PRO A 15 5.98 4.17 -6.47
C PRO A 15 6.53 4.76 -5.18
N LEU A 16 5.64 5.04 -4.22
CA LEU A 16 6.02 5.49 -2.88
C LEU A 16 5.89 4.32 -1.90
N GLY A 17 6.82 4.24 -0.95
CA GLY A 17 6.74 3.25 0.12
C GLY A 17 5.50 3.50 0.97
N LEU A 18 4.59 2.52 1.03
CA LEU A 18 3.39 2.61 1.85
C LEU A 18 3.75 2.35 3.33
N THR A 19 3.45 3.31 4.19
CA THR A 19 3.59 3.18 5.64
C THR A 19 2.23 3.36 6.29
N ALA A 20 1.80 2.38 7.07
CA ALA A 20 0.54 2.40 7.79
C ALA A 20 0.76 2.85 9.23
N LEU A 21 -0.04 3.80 9.70
CA LEU A 21 -0.12 4.19 11.11
C LEU A 21 -1.45 3.68 11.66
N MET A 22 -1.40 2.92 12.76
CA MET A 22 -2.56 2.33 13.42
C MET A 22 -2.59 2.70 14.91
N GLY A 23 -3.78 2.66 15.53
CA GLY A 23 -3.97 3.03 16.94
C GLY A 23 -4.18 4.53 17.20
N LEU A 24 -4.07 5.37 16.16
CA LEU A 24 -4.27 6.81 16.28
C LEU A 24 -5.75 7.20 16.12
N ASP A 25 -6.42 7.49 17.24
CA ASP A 25 -7.73 8.17 17.22
C ASP A 25 -7.60 9.69 17.02
N ILE A 26 -7.70 10.13 15.77
CA ILE A 26 -7.62 11.55 15.37
C ILE A 26 -8.84 12.36 15.83
N ASN A 27 -9.99 11.71 16.05
CA ASN A 27 -11.24 12.39 16.35
C ASN A 27 -11.37 12.73 17.84
N GLN A 28 -10.98 11.79 18.71
CA GLN A 28 -11.13 11.96 20.15
C GLN A 28 -9.90 12.59 20.82
N LYS A 29 -8.69 12.36 20.28
CA LYS A 29 -7.44 12.75 20.94
C LYS A 29 -6.65 13.77 20.11
N PRO A 30 -6.53 15.02 20.58
CA PRO A 30 -5.78 16.05 19.84
C PRO A 30 -4.29 15.72 19.71
N LEU A 31 -3.71 15.00 20.67
CA LEU A 31 -2.33 14.52 20.60
C LEU A 31 -2.13 13.57 19.41
N HIS A 32 -3.07 12.65 19.18
CA HIS A 32 -2.99 11.68 18.08
C HIS A 32 -3.12 12.38 16.72
N LYS A 33 -3.96 13.41 16.65
CA LYS A 33 -4.06 14.30 15.49
C LYS A 33 -2.73 15.03 15.21
N ALA A 34 -2.09 15.59 16.24
CA ALA A 34 -0.80 16.26 16.09
C ALA A 34 0.30 15.30 15.58
N ILE A 35 0.32 14.06 16.07
CA ILE A 35 1.22 13.01 15.57
C ILE A 35 0.95 12.74 14.08
N TRP A 36 -0.31 12.52 13.69
CA TRP A 36 -0.68 12.31 12.29
C TRP A 36 -0.28 13.49 11.38
N GLU A 37 -0.51 14.72 11.82
CA GLU A 37 -0.17 15.94 11.07
C GLU A 37 1.36 16.10 10.91
N SER A 38 2.15 15.69 11.91
CA SER A 38 3.61 15.73 11.82
C SER A 38 4.16 14.84 10.69
N PHE A 39 3.53 13.69 10.42
CA PHE A 39 3.93 12.79 9.35
C PHE A 39 3.38 13.20 7.98
N SER A 40 2.15 13.74 7.95
CA SER A 40 1.44 14.03 6.71
C SER A 40 1.76 15.42 6.14
N VAL A 41 1.77 16.46 6.96
CA VAL A 41 1.92 17.87 6.55
C VAL A 41 3.36 18.34 6.69
N ASN A 42 4.05 17.96 7.77
CA ASN A 42 5.37 18.50 8.11
C ASN A 42 6.53 17.76 7.43
N ARG A 43 6.39 17.49 6.13
CA ARG A 43 7.45 16.84 5.35
C ARG A 43 8.50 17.84 4.91
N HIS A 44 9.69 17.72 5.48
CA HIS A 44 10.88 18.44 5.01
C HIS A 44 11.22 17.99 3.57
N PRO A 45 11.56 18.90 2.64
CA PRO A 45 11.77 18.59 1.22
C PRO A 45 12.90 17.60 0.95
N GLU A 46 13.89 17.52 1.84
CA GLU A 46 15.01 16.56 1.77
C GLU A 46 14.62 15.09 2.09
N ARG A 47 13.42 14.84 2.63
CA ARG A 47 13.04 13.47 3.02
C ARG A 47 12.49 12.68 1.83
N VAL A 48 12.83 11.40 1.78
CA VAL A 48 12.30 10.47 0.77
C VAL A 48 10.76 10.48 0.80
N PRO A 49 10.08 10.61 -0.35
CA PRO A 49 8.63 10.62 -0.38
C PRO A 49 8.08 9.24 0.01
N LEU A 50 7.32 9.19 1.09
CA LEU A 50 6.61 8.00 1.59
C LEU A 50 5.12 8.25 1.55
N SER A 51 4.31 7.20 1.37
CA SER A 51 2.86 7.28 1.44
C SER A 51 2.40 6.85 2.83
N PHE A 52 2.01 7.81 3.68
CA PHE A 52 1.40 7.49 4.98
C PHE A 52 -0.10 7.26 4.83
N ARG A 53 -0.61 6.19 5.44
CA ARG A 53 -2.05 5.94 5.58
C ARG A 53 -2.40 5.68 7.03
N LEU A 54 -3.46 6.32 7.50
CA LEU A 54 -4.11 5.97 8.74
C LEU A 54 -4.99 4.75 8.50
N LEU A 55 -4.77 3.68 9.26
CA LEU A 55 -5.61 2.48 9.21
C LEU A 55 -6.28 2.25 10.58
N PRO A 56 -7.52 1.73 10.59
CA PRO A 56 -8.17 1.33 11.83
C PRO A 56 -7.46 0.12 12.45
N ILE A 57 -7.59 -0.06 13.77
CA ILE A 57 -6.99 -1.19 14.52
C ILE A 57 -7.48 -2.54 13.96
N ASP A 58 -8.73 -2.60 13.53
CA ASP A 58 -9.35 -3.82 13.00
C ASP A 58 -9.02 -4.09 11.52
N HIS A 59 -8.05 -3.35 10.94
CA HIS A 59 -7.71 -3.52 9.53
C HIS A 59 -7.04 -4.87 9.26
N GLU A 60 -7.70 -5.72 8.48
CA GLU A 60 -7.11 -6.98 8.04
C GLU A 60 -6.19 -6.78 6.82
N PHE A 61 -4.91 -7.13 7.00
CA PHE A 61 -3.96 -7.13 5.90
C PHE A 61 -4.15 -8.33 4.95
N PRO A 62 -3.84 -8.16 3.65
CA PRO A 62 -4.01 -9.21 2.66
C PRO A 62 -3.09 -10.40 2.92
N LYS A 63 -3.67 -11.49 3.46
CA LYS A 63 -3.01 -12.75 3.79
C LYS A 63 -2.25 -13.32 2.57
N ALA A 64 -1.13 -13.99 2.85
CA ALA A 64 -0.38 -14.71 1.83
C ALA A 64 -1.28 -15.79 1.22
N LYS A 65 -1.30 -15.88 -0.11
CA LYS A 65 -2.03 -16.97 -0.78
C LYS A 65 -1.34 -18.29 -0.43
N SER A 66 -2.12 -19.31 -0.10
CA SER A 66 -1.60 -20.66 0.09
C SER A 66 -0.87 -21.13 -1.18
N LYS A 67 0.16 -21.96 -1.00
CA LYS A 67 0.83 -22.63 -2.12
C LYS A 67 -0.21 -23.54 -2.78
N ARG A 68 -0.73 -23.15 -3.95
CA ARG A 68 -1.65 -23.98 -4.74
C ARG A 68 -0.84 -24.96 -5.59
N SER A 69 -1.23 -26.24 -5.56
CA SER A 69 -0.65 -27.32 -6.38
C SER A 69 -1.34 -27.49 -7.74
N THR A 70 -2.07 -26.48 -8.22
CA THR A 70 -2.90 -26.60 -9.43
C THR A 70 -2.09 -26.36 -10.70
N TYR A 71 -2.47 -27.08 -11.77
CA TYR A 71 -1.86 -27.02 -13.10
C TYR A 71 -1.82 -25.61 -13.72
N GLU A 72 -2.68 -24.69 -13.27
CA GLU A 72 -2.69 -23.27 -13.66
C GLU A 72 -1.35 -22.53 -13.46
N TRP A 73 -0.41 -23.08 -12.68
CA TRP A 73 0.93 -22.51 -12.54
C TRP A 73 1.83 -22.74 -13.77
N TYR A 74 1.58 -23.80 -14.54
CA TYR A 74 2.32 -24.11 -15.76
C TYR A 74 1.84 -23.32 -16.98
N ILE A 75 0.68 -22.66 -16.87
CA ILE A 75 0.22 -21.74 -17.90
C ILE A 75 1.15 -20.53 -17.89
N PRO A 76 1.81 -20.20 -19.02
CA PRO A 76 2.72 -19.07 -19.08
C PRO A 76 1.95 -17.79 -18.79
N LYS A 77 2.21 -17.21 -17.61
CA LYS A 77 1.69 -15.89 -17.26
C LYS A 77 2.51 -14.87 -18.05
N GLY A 78 1.85 -13.83 -18.56
CA GLY A 78 2.55 -12.72 -19.21
C GLY A 78 3.58 -12.08 -18.28
N ILE A 79 4.45 -11.25 -18.85
CA ILE A 79 5.60 -10.63 -18.14
C ILE A 79 5.13 -9.71 -17.00
N LEU A 80 3.91 -9.15 -17.11
CA LEU A 80 3.43 -8.13 -16.19
C LEU A 80 2.38 -8.66 -15.22
N LYS A 81 2.66 -8.48 -13.92
CA LYS A 81 1.74 -8.84 -12.84
C LYS A 81 0.99 -7.61 -12.33
N THR A 82 -0.04 -7.21 -13.07
CA THR A 82 -0.86 -6.00 -12.78
C THR A 82 -1.37 -5.95 -11.33
N LYS A 83 -1.92 -7.07 -10.83
CA LYS A 83 -2.45 -7.19 -9.46
C LYS A 83 -1.40 -7.02 -8.35
N TRP A 84 -0.11 -7.22 -8.65
CA TRP A 84 0.94 -7.09 -7.64
C TRP A 84 1.25 -5.64 -7.32
N MET A 85 1.26 -4.75 -8.32
CA MET A 85 1.53 -3.32 -8.11
C MET A 85 0.46 -2.69 -7.22
N HIS A 86 -0.82 -2.94 -7.51
CA HIS A 86 -1.91 -2.48 -6.66
C HIS A 86 -1.78 -2.99 -5.22
N LYS A 87 -1.42 -4.26 -5.04
CA LYS A 87 -1.18 -4.84 -3.70
C LYS A 87 -0.02 -4.14 -3.00
N HIS A 88 1.10 -3.93 -3.69
CA HIS A 88 2.30 -3.34 -3.12
C HIS A 88 2.13 -1.87 -2.74
N LEU A 89 1.44 -1.08 -3.58
CA LEU A 89 1.29 0.36 -3.37
C LEU A 89 0.17 0.72 -2.38
N TYR A 90 -0.89 -0.09 -2.29
CA TYR A 90 -2.10 0.32 -1.57
C TYR A 90 -2.57 -0.64 -0.47
N LEU A 91 -2.26 -1.93 -0.58
CA LEU A 91 -2.82 -2.95 0.32
C LEU A 91 -1.81 -3.51 1.32
N SER A 92 -0.54 -3.58 0.94
CA SER A 92 0.52 -4.20 1.73
C SER A 92 1.53 -3.14 2.14
N PRO A 93 1.38 -2.54 3.34
CA PRO A 93 2.35 -1.57 3.82
C PRO A 93 3.73 -2.23 3.97
N ALA A 94 4.78 -1.46 3.68
CA ALA A 94 6.16 -1.85 3.94
C ALA A 94 6.47 -1.79 5.44
N VAL A 95 5.84 -0.84 6.15
CA VAL A 95 5.98 -0.65 7.59
C VAL A 95 4.61 -0.36 8.20
N VAL A 96 4.33 -0.99 9.33
CA VAL A 96 3.18 -0.72 10.17
C VAL A 96 3.69 -0.17 11.51
N VAL A 97 3.23 1.01 11.91
CA VAL A 97 3.52 1.62 13.20
C VAL A 97 2.25 1.60 14.04
N MET A 98 2.33 0.99 15.21
CA MET A 98 1.25 0.93 16.21
C MET A 98 1.54 1.95 17.31
N PHE A 99 0.55 2.77 17.64
CA PHE A 99 0.55 3.72 18.76
C PHE A 99 -0.39 3.27 19.87
#